data_AF-A0A1Z8N2Y6-F1
#
_entry.id   AF-A0A1Z8N2Y6-F1
#
_cell.length_a   1.000
_cell.length_b   1.000
_cell.length_c   1.000
_cell.angle_alpha   90.00
_cell.angle_beta   90.00
_cell.angle_gamma   90.00
#
_symmetry.space_group_name_H-M   'P 1'
#
loop_
_entity.id
_entity.type
_entity.pdbx_description
1 polymer ?
#
loop_
_entity_poly.entity_id
_entity_poly.type
_entity_poly.pdbx_seq_one_letter_code
_entity_poly.pdbx_strand_id
1 'polypeptide(L)' 'MSDDQNTEPKKLSQQLDELAALVKALENPDIEIEEAMALYESGMKLAQAAQQALAEAEQRIEVITASSKPSNSDS' A
#
# COMPACT_ATOMS: atom_id res chain seq x y z
N MET A 1 -29.57 0.72 -10.74
CA MET A 1 -28.71 -0.47 -10.87
C MET A 1 -27.30 0.05 -10.62
N SER A 2 -26.95 0.37 -9.38
CA SER A 2 -26.66 -0.54 -8.26
C SER A 2 -25.34 -1.24 -8.50
N ASP A 3 -24.24 -0.57 -8.17
CA ASP A 3 -22.97 -1.18 -7.75
C ASP A 3 -22.11 -0.08 -7.13
N ASP A 4 -22.58 0.42 -5.98
CA ASP A 4 -21.76 1.13 -4.99
C ASP A 4 -20.92 0.07 -4.27
N GLN A 5 -19.93 -0.48 -4.99
CA GLN A 5 -19.02 -1.47 -4.42
C GLN A 5 -17.97 -0.73 -3.60
N ASN A 6 -18.31 -0.52 -2.33
CA ASN A 6 -17.45 -0.24 -1.18
C ASN A 6 -15.95 -0.29 -1.52
N THR A 7 -15.36 0.86 -1.88
CA THR A 7 -13.92 1.01 -2.09
C THR A 7 -13.23 1.12 -0.73
N GLU A 8 -13.32 0.08 0.10
CA GLU A 8 -12.45 -0.01 1.27
C GLU A 8 -11.00 -0.21 0.78
N PRO A 9 -10.05 0.62 1.24
CA PRO A 9 -8.65 0.45 0.87
C PRO A 9 -8.19 -0.95 1.30
N LYS A 10 -7.63 -1.72 0.35
CA LYS A 10 -7.07 -3.04 0.62
C LYS A 10 -6.10 -2.96 1.81
N LYS A 11 -6.12 -3.98 2.66
CA LYS A 11 -5.18 -4.06 3.79
C LYS A 11 -3.75 -4.17 3.27
N LEU A 12 -2.80 -3.58 3.99
CA LEU A 12 -1.38 -3.66 3.65
C LEU A 12 -0.90 -5.10 3.40
N SER A 13 -1.33 -6.06 4.22
CA SER A 13 -0.99 -7.47 4.04
C SER A 13 -1.43 -8.00 2.67
N GLN A 14 -2.63 -7.64 2.21
CA GLN A 14 -3.15 -8.06 0.92
C GLN A 14 -2.39 -7.41 -0.23
N GLN A 15 -2.01 -6.14 -0.09
CA GLN A 15 -1.18 -5.44 -1.09
C GLN A 15 0.20 -6.10 -1.23
N LEU A 16 0.80 -6.54 -0.12
CA LEU A 16 2.09 -7.26 -0.12
C LEU A 16 1.97 -8.65 -0.75
N ASP A 17 0.90 -9.39 -0.46
CA ASP A 17 0.64 -10.70 -1.05
C ASP A 17 0.46 -10.60 -2.58
N GLU A 18 -0.27 -9.58 -3.05
CA GLU A 18 -0.44 -9.30 -4.48
C GLU A 18 0.89 -8.93 -5.15
N LEU A 19 1.72 -8.10 -4.51
CA LEU A 19 3.03 -7.75 -5.03
C LEU A 19 3.95 -8.98 -5.15
N ALA A 20 3.93 -9.87 -4.15
CA ALA A 20 4.69 -11.12 -4.19
C ALA A 20 4.22 -12.04 -5.33
N ALA A 21 2.91 -12.11 -5.59
CA ALA A 21 2.37 -12.87 -6.71
C ALA A 21 2.81 -12.29 -8.06
N LEU A 22 2.83 -10.96 -8.20
CA LEU A 22 3.32 -10.29 -9.41
C LEU A 22 4.81 -10.56 -9.65
N VAL A 23 5.65 -10.47 -8.61
CA VAL A 23 7.08 -10.78 -8.71
C VAL A 23 7.27 -12.23 -9.17
N LYS A 24 6.53 -13.17 -8.59
CA LYS A 24 6.59 -14.58 -8.99
C LYS A 24 6.17 -14.79 -10.46
N ALA A 25 5.20 -14.03 -10.96
CA ALA A 25 4.80 -14.10 -12.37
C ALA A 25 5.89 -13.53 -13.29
N LEU A 26 6.56 -12.43 -12.90
CA LEU A 26 7.68 -11.84 -13.63
C LEU A 26 8.94 -12.73 -13.66
N GLU A 27 9.07 -13.69 -12.74
CA GLU A 27 10.16 -14.68 -12.75
C GLU A 27 9.98 -15.76 -13.83
N ASN A 28 8.83 -15.84 -14.50
CA ASN A 28 8.61 -16.78 -15.59
C ASN A 28 9.46 -16.39 -16.82
N PRO A 29 10.39 -17.24 -17.28
CA PRO A 29 11.24 -16.92 -18.43
C PRO A 29 10.48 -16.86 -19.76
N ASP A 30 9.30 -17.46 -19.84
CA ASP A 30 8.45 -17.52 -21.04
C ASP A 30 7.40 -16.39 -21.07
N ILE A 31 7.50 -15.38 -20.20
CA ILE A 31 6.55 -14.28 -20.16
C ILE A 31 6.69 -13.37 -21.40
N GLU A 32 5.56 -13.08 -22.03
CA GLU A 32 5.52 -12.13 -23.13
C GLU A 32 5.76 -10.70 -22.63
N ILE A 33 6.41 -9.87 -23.44
CA ILE A 33 6.83 -8.52 -23.05
C ILE A 33 5.62 -7.66 -22.65
N GLU A 34 4.53 -7.74 -23.40
CA GLU A 34 3.30 -7.01 -23.12
C GLU A 34 2.70 -7.40 -21.76
N GLU A 35 2.76 -8.69 -21.40
CA GLU A 35 2.30 -9.17 -20.10
C GLU A 35 3.24 -8.71 -18.99
N ALA A 36 4.55 -8.81 -19.18
CA ALA A 36 5.53 -8.30 -18.23
C ALA A 36 5.36 -6.79 -17.97
N MET A 37 5.07 -6.00 -19.00
CA MET A 37 4.77 -4.57 -18.88
C MET A 37 3.50 -4.33 -18.06
N ALA A 38 2.43 -5.07 -18.33
CA ALA A 38 1.18 -4.95 -17.58
C ALA A 38 1.36 -5.32 -16.09
N LEU A 39 2.09 -6.40 -15.80
CA LEU A 39 2.41 -6.80 -14.43
C LEU A 39 3.27 -5.75 -13.71
N TYR A 40 4.26 -5.19 -14.41
CA TYR A 40 5.10 -4.12 -13.87
C TYR A 40 4.29 -2.87 -13.50
N GLU A 41 3.42 -2.40 -14.40
CA GLU A 41 2.55 -1.26 -14.11
C GLU A 41 1.61 -1.51 -12.91
N SER A 42 1.07 -2.73 -12.83
CA SER A 42 0.23 -3.15 -11.70
C SER A 42 1.04 -3.16 -10.40
N GLY A 43 2.26 -3.69 -10.44
CA GLY A 43 3.19 -3.74 -9.31
C GLY A 43 3.55 -2.35 -8.80
N MET A 44 3.81 -1.39 -9.70
CA MET A 44 4.08 0.00 -9.32
C MET A 44 2.90 0.64 -8.58
N LYS A 45 1.67 0.43 -9.08
CA LYS A 45 0.45 0.97 -8.44
C LYS A 45 0.24 0.38 -7.05
N LEU A 46 0.45 -0.93 -6.89
CA LEU A 46 0.34 -1.60 -5.60
C LEU A 46 1.42 -1.12 -4.62
N ALA A 47 2.67 -0.99 -5.07
CA ALA A 47 3.76 -0.49 -4.25
C ALA A 47 3.50 0.94 -3.77
N GLN A 48 3.01 1.82 -4.66
CA GLN A 48 2.62 3.18 -4.31
C GLN A 48 1.50 3.21 -3.26
N ALA A 49 0.47 2.39 -3.44
CA ALA A 49 -0.64 2.32 -2.49
C ALA A 49 -0.19 1.80 -1.11
N ALA A 50 0.71 0.83 -1.06
CA ALA A 50 1.29 0.31 0.18
C ALA A 50 2.14 1.38 0.91
N GLN A 51 2.96 2.13 0.17
CA GLN A 51 3.74 3.24 0.72
C GLN A 51 2.85 4.33 1.30
N GLN A 52 1.76 4.67 0.61
CA GLN A 52 0.79 5.65 1.11
C GLN A 52 0.11 5.17 2.40
N ALA A 53 -0.33 3.91 2.44
CA ALA A 53 -0.95 3.33 3.63
C ALA A 53 0.01 3.34 4.84
N LEU A 54 1.30 3.08 4.61
CA LEU A 54 2.33 3.17 5.64
C LEU A 54 2.53 4.62 6.13
N ALA A 55 2.67 5.58 5.22
CA ALA A 55 2.83 6.99 5.57
C ALA A 55 1.65 7.53 6.38
N GLU A 56 0.41 7.14 6.01
CA GLU A 56 -0.78 7.51 6.76
C GLU A 56 -0.80 6.89 8.17
N ALA A 57 -0.34 5.65 8.31
CA ALA A 57 -0.23 5.00 9.61
C ALA A 57 0.82 5.69 10.50
N GLU A 58 1.98 6.03 9.95
CA GLU A 58 3.04 6.77 10.65
C GLU A 58 2.55 8.14 11.11
N GLN A 59 1.87 8.90 10.23
CA GLN A 59 1.31 10.20 10.57
C GLN A 59 0.29 10.10 11.73
N ARG A 60 -0.58 9.08 11.71
CA ARG A 60 -1.54 8.87 12.80
C ARG A 60 -0.83 8.58 14.13
N ILE A 61 0.23 7.78 14.12
CA ILE A 61 1.04 7.50 15.32
C ILE A 61 1.68 8.79 15.85
N GLU A 62 2.23 9.63 14.97
CA GLU A 62 2.85 10.90 15.34
C GLU A 62 1.84 11.84 16.02
N VAL A 63 0.64 12.00 15.44
CA VAL A 63 -0.43 12.84 16.02
C VAL A 63 -0.85 12.33 17.40
N ILE A 64 -1.04 11.02 17.57
CA ILE A 64 -1.38 10.41 18.87
C ILE A 64 -0.26 10.65 19.89
N THR A 65 0.99 10.44 19.49
CA THR A 65 2.16 10.60 20.36
C THR A 65 2.36 12.06 20.78
N ALA A 66 2.23 13.01 19.85
CA ALA A 66 2.29 14.45 20.12
C ALA A 66 1.19 14.90 21.09
N SER A 67 -0.02 14.37 20.93
CA SER A 67 -1.17 14.66 21.82
C SER A 67 -1.02 14.03 23.21
N SER A 68 -0.19 13.00 23.34
CA SER A 68 0.06 12.28 24.61
C SER A 68 1.21 12.87 25.43
N LYS A 69 2.01 13.80 24.88
CA LYS A 69 3.00 14.55 25.66
C LYS A 69 2.25 15.61 26.48
N PRO A 70 2.20 15.52 27.83
CA PRO A 70 1.74 16.64 28.61
C PRO A 70 2.75 17.77 28.39
N SER A 71 2.27 18.88 27.82
CA SER A 71 2.98 20.15 27.83
C SER A 71 3.04 20.68 29.26
N ASN A 72 3.82 20.01 30.12
CA ASN A 72 4.33 20.60 31.34
C ASN A 72 5.71 21.18 31.04
N SER A 73 5.73 22.20 30.19
CA SER A 73 6.77 23.25 30.24
C SER A 73 6.14 24.44 30.93
N ASP A 74 5.92 24.28 32.24
CA ASP A 74 5.61 25.36 33.16
C ASP A 74 6.97 25.87 33.66
N SER A 75 7.50 26.91 33.02
CA SER A 75 8.48 27.90 33.51
C SER A 75 8.90 28.83 32.37
#